data_AF-A0A7V2KR66-F1
#
_entry.id   AF-A0A7V2KR66-F1
#
_cell.length_a   1.000
_cell.length_b   1.000
_cell.length_c   1.000
_cell.angle_alpha   90.00
_cell.angle_beta   90.00
_cell.angle_gamma   90.00
#
_symmetry.space_group_name_H-M   'P 1'
#
loop_
_entity.id
_entity.type
_entity.pdbx_description
1 polymer ?
#
loop_
_entity_poly.entity_id
_entity_poly.type
_entity_poly.pdbx_seq_one_letter_code
_entity_poly.pdbx_strand_id
1 'polypeptide(L)'
;MVDKQGKTTEEKEPEQPSPKILTKPLPVILDEMEFNIRAAAEAARRAEEAARIATTASSEAEKRAEEARKAGETAAKEATAAAAEAAARAVEKANAAIRASEKAAAEAEKADKAAREAAEAATRSAEEAAARAEEAAVRAEETAQAAKYASEEATEKAEEVALAAREAAMATTKAAEEAALRAEEAAISARGVVERSIEATEDAAKQAVKTTKKAQGAASEAAEKMTFESAKKADEAGREAKKAAANAFRLAEETARKGELADMAGDEAIEAATKVSGVLAERVDEAGKDAKEAATKASSVAEDTINKASQADIAGDEALAAALKAIAEQTAGKATESAISAKEAAAKAIEDAIAAAKVAEEKMKLAKEAAAEADEKKTVEAARKADEAGREAKKAAAIAARLAQEAARKGELAGIAGSEALEAAAGVTGKSAEAAEKAGREARDIAATAAKIAGESADKAEKADLAGDEAMAAAIAAAGAQAIAKAEEAERAARLAAARAEEMARAKAEEAQRAAQEAAARAEEIARTAQAAADAALAKAEEALVKKIVRKLTQSEWVIYGIIVILAVVFGSVLLAVAVVGGL
;
A
#
# COMPACT_ATOMS: atom_id res chain seq x y z
N MET A 1 -160.41 13.72 -55.52
CA MET A 1 -161.09 12.51 -56.01
C MET A 1 -162.20 12.20 -55.00
N VAL A 2 -163.46 12.55 -55.31
CA VAL A 2 -164.55 11.62 -55.78
C VAL A 2 -165.12 10.86 -54.57
N ASP A 3 -166.33 11.10 -54.05
CA ASP A 3 -167.69 10.78 -54.58
C ASP A 3 -168.75 11.52 -53.68
N LYS A 4 -169.74 12.27 -54.19
CA LYS A 4 -171.10 11.93 -54.70
C LYS A 4 -172.27 12.06 -53.69
N GLN A 5 -173.26 12.87 -54.10
CA GLN A 5 -174.75 12.76 -53.99
C GLN A 5 -175.40 12.85 -52.57
N GLY A 6 -176.54 13.51 -52.32
CA GLY A 6 -177.58 14.16 -53.13
C GLY A 6 -178.99 13.89 -52.52
N LYS A 7 -179.95 14.82 -52.73
CA LYS A 7 -181.44 14.70 -52.63
C LYS A 7 -182.14 14.72 -51.24
N THR A 8 -183.30 15.36 -50.95
CA THR A 8 -184.27 16.30 -51.61
C THR A 8 -185.46 16.62 -50.66
N THR A 9 -186.12 17.80 -50.82
CA THR A 9 -187.58 18.23 -50.73
C THR A 9 -188.61 17.54 -49.78
N GLU A 10 -189.79 18.05 -49.33
CA GLU A 10 -190.89 19.00 -49.73
C GLU A 10 -191.88 19.04 -48.49
N GLU A 11 -192.44 20.14 -47.95
CA GLU A 11 -193.62 21.00 -48.29
C GLU A 11 -195.05 20.61 -47.76
N LYS A 12 -195.86 21.63 -47.35
CA LYS A 12 -197.36 21.75 -47.11
C LYS A 12 -198.03 21.15 -45.85
N GLU A 13 -199.17 21.58 -45.27
CA GLU A 13 -200.10 22.75 -45.16
C GLU A 13 -201.19 22.40 -44.05
N PRO A 14 -202.12 23.30 -43.60
CA PRO A 14 -202.91 23.21 -42.33
C PRO A 14 -204.46 23.06 -42.47
N GLU A 15 -205.25 22.84 -41.38
CA GLU A 15 -206.70 23.24 -41.22
C GLU A 15 -207.37 22.98 -39.83
N GLN A 16 -208.38 23.81 -39.45
CA GLN A 16 -209.24 23.78 -38.21
C GLN A 16 -210.77 23.47 -38.53
N PRO A 17 -211.86 23.96 -37.84
CA PRO A 17 -212.80 23.14 -37.02
C PRO A 17 -214.37 23.29 -37.19
N SER A 18 -215.17 22.28 -36.77
CA SER A 18 -216.55 22.31 -36.14
C SER A 18 -217.85 22.77 -36.92
N PRO A 19 -219.08 22.89 -36.34
CA PRO A 19 -220.30 22.01 -36.45
C PRO A 19 -221.63 22.68 -36.98
N LYS A 20 -222.82 21.99 -36.85
CA LYS A 20 -224.27 22.46 -36.87
C LYS A 20 -225.01 22.48 -38.26
N ILE A 21 -226.33 22.28 -38.50
CA ILE A 21 -227.63 22.69 -37.87
C ILE A 21 -228.84 21.76 -38.27
N LEU A 22 -229.89 21.77 -37.44
CA LEU A 22 -231.24 21.14 -37.44
C LEU A 22 -232.32 21.69 -38.42
N THR A 23 -233.46 20.97 -38.54
CA THR A 23 -234.79 21.49 -38.94
C THR A 23 -235.95 21.03 -38.02
N LYS A 24 -236.88 21.97 -37.78
CA LYS A 24 -238.15 21.97 -37.00
C LYS A 24 -239.22 22.82 -37.76
N PRO A 25 -240.50 22.88 -37.29
CA PRO A 25 -241.55 23.90 -37.61
C PRO A 25 -241.94 24.77 -36.38
N LEU A 26 -243.01 25.59 -36.31
CA LEU A 26 -243.39 26.87 -36.97
C LEU A 26 -244.28 27.80 -36.05
N PRO A 27 -244.92 27.37 -34.92
CA PRO A 27 -245.69 28.29 -34.04
C PRO A 27 -244.88 28.98 -32.90
N VAL A 28 -243.63 28.58 -32.68
CA VAL A 28 -242.71 29.17 -31.64
C VAL A 28 -241.96 30.39 -32.19
N ILE A 29 -242.50 30.95 -33.27
CA ILE A 29 -241.92 32.00 -34.10
C ILE A 29 -242.16 33.41 -33.54
N LEU A 30 -242.94 33.62 -32.46
CA LEU A 30 -243.38 35.00 -32.12
C LEU A 30 -242.95 35.53 -30.73
N ASP A 31 -242.93 34.74 -29.66
CA ASP A 31 -242.45 35.23 -28.34
C ASP A 31 -240.91 35.20 -28.21
N GLU A 32 -240.22 34.31 -28.92
CA GLU A 32 -238.75 34.31 -28.99
C GLU A 32 -238.22 35.49 -29.83
N MET A 33 -239.03 36.10 -30.70
CA MET A 33 -238.62 37.19 -31.58
C MET A 33 -238.35 38.51 -30.81
N GLU A 34 -239.12 38.87 -29.78
CA GLU A 34 -238.84 40.08 -28.97
C GLU A 34 -237.69 39.88 -27.97
N PHE A 35 -237.52 38.66 -27.46
CA PHE A 35 -236.35 38.29 -26.63
C PHE A 35 -235.06 38.23 -27.48
N ASN A 36 -235.11 37.66 -28.68
CA ASN A 36 -233.97 37.61 -29.59
C ASN A 36 -233.57 38.99 -30.12
N ILE A 37 -234.48 39.96 -30.26
CA ILE A 37 -234.12 41.32 -30.68
C ILE A 37 -233.33 42.06 -29.57
N ARG A 38 -233.69 41.90 -28.29
CA ARG A 38 -232.88 42.45 -27.18
C ARG A 38 -231.58 41.68 -26.98
N ALA A 39 -231.60 40.35 -27.09
CA ALA A 39 -230.38 39.53 -27.03
C ALA A 39 -229.45 39.81 -28.21
N ALA A 40 -229.96 40.09 -29.42
CA ALA A 40 -229.16 40.42 -30.59
C ALA A 40 -228.54 41.82 -30.49
N ALA A 41 -229.22 42.80 -29.89
CA ALA A 41 -228.65 44.12 -29.64
C ALA A 41 -227.50 44.08 -28.60
N GLU A 42 -227.62 43.22 -27.59
CA GLU A 42 -226.55 43.01 -26.60
C GLU A 42 -225.43 42.10 -27.12
N ALA A 43 -225.74 41.13 -27.98
CA ALA A 43 -224.78 40.32 -28.71
C ALA A 43 -224.01 41.13 -29.76
N ALA A 44 -224.65 42.11 -30.42
CA ALA A 44 -223.98 43.00 -31.36
C ALA A 44 -222.95 43.90 -30.66
N ARG A 45 -223.26 44.43 -29.48
CA ARG A 45 -222.27 45.17 -28.67
C ARG A 45 -221.12 44.30 -28.19
N ARG A 46 -221.40 43.05 -27.77
CA ARG A 46 -220.32 42.09 -27.43
C ARG A 46 -219.51 41.65 -28.66
N ALA A 47 -220.13 41.58 -29.84
CA ALA A 47 -219.45 41.23 -31.09
C ALA A 47 -218.57 42.39 -31.61
N GLU A 48 -218.99 43.64 -31.43
CA GLU A 48 -218.19 44.81 -31.77
C GLU A 48 -216.98 44.97 -30.84
N GLU A 49 -217.15 44.68 -29.55
CA GLU A 49 -216.05 44.65 -28.58
C GLU A 49 -215.07 43.48 -28.84
N ALA A 50 -215.59 42.31 -29.23
CA ALA A 50 -214.78 41.17 -29.63
C ALA A 50 -213.99 41.42 -30.94
N ALA A 51 -214.59 42.11 -31.91
CA ALA A 51 -213.90 42.51 -33.15
C ALA A 51 -212.75 43.48 -32.84
N ARG A 52 -212.95 44.44 -31.94
CA ARG A 52 -211.91 45.40 -31.55
C ARG A 52 -210.72 44.74 -30.84
N ILE A 53 -210.99 43.71 -30.04
CA ILE A 53 -209.96 42.90 -29.36
C ILE A 53 -209.21 42.01 -30.37
N ALA A 54 -209.89 41.50 -31.40
CA ALA A 54 -209.25 40.70 -32.44
C ALA A 54 -208.28 41.51 -33.31
N THR A 55 -208.63 42.75 -33.67
CA THR A 55 -207.76 43.60 -34.50
C THR A 55 -206.52 44.09 -33.75
N THR A 56 -206.64 44.40 -32.46
CA THR A 56 -205.47 44.75 -31.63
C THR A 56 -204.56 43.54 -31.41
N ALA A 57 -205.12 42.35 -31.19
CA ALA A 57 -204.36 41.11 -31.08
C ALA A 57 -203.60 40.75 -32.38
N SER A 58 -204.20 41.00 -33.55
CA SER A 58 -203.56 40.77 -34.85
C SER A 58 -202.37 41.72 -35.09
N SER A 59 -202.48 42.99 -34.70
CA SER A 59 -201.37 43.96 -34.88
C SER A 59 -200.20 43.71 -33.92
N GLU A 60 -200.46 43.16 -32.72
CA GLU A 60 -199.40 42.78 -31.78
C GLU A 60 -198.68 41.49 -32.21
N ALA A 61 -199.36 40.58 -32.90
CA ALA A 61 -198.74 39.37 -33.45
C ALA A 61 -197.74 39.69 -34.57
N GLU A 62 -198.08 40.65 -35.44
CA GLU A 62 -197.21 41.06 -36.56
C GLU A 62 -195.92 41.74 -36.06
N LYS A 63 -196.01 42.60 -35.03
CA LYS A 63 -194.83 43.19 -34.38
C LYS A 63 -193.90 42.16 -33.75
N ARG A 64 -194.44 41.15 -33.06
CA ARG A 64 -193.62 40.10 -32.44
C ARG A 64 -192.93 39.19 -33.47
N ALA A 65 -193.55 38.97 -34.63
CA ALA A 65 -192.94 38.18 -35.69
C ALA A 65 -191.72 38.88 -36.31
N GLU A 66 -191.77 40.21 -36.47
CA GLU A 66 -190.66 40.96 -37.05
C GLU A 66 -189.48 41.15 -36.09
N GLU A 67 -189.75 41.31 -34.78
CA GLU A 67 -188.72 41.32 -33.74
C GLU A 67 -187.97 39.97 -33.64
N ALA A 68 -188.68 38.85 -33.77
CA ALA A 68 -188.07 37.52 -33.77
C ALA A 68 -187.12 37.30 -34.96
N ARG A 69 -187.46 37.83 -36.15
CA ARG A 69 -186.60 37.72 -37.35
C ARG A 69 -185.28 38.48 -37.18
N LYS A 70 -185.32 39.70 -36.65
CA LYS A 70 -184.11 40.51 -36.39
C LYS A 70 -183.22 39.90 -35.30
N ALA A 71 -183.82 39.31 -34.26
CA ALA A 71 -183.06 38.61 -33.22
C ALA A 71 -182.30 37.38 -33.79
N GLY A 72 -182.93 36.61 -34.69
CA GLY A 72 -182.30 35.44 -35.32
C GLY A 72 -181.10 35.79 -36.21
N GLU A 73 -181.20 36.87 -36.99
CA GLU A 73 -180.12 37.29 -37.91
C GLU A 73 -178.88 37.82 -37.17
N THR A 74 -179.08 38.44 -36.00
CA THR A 74 -178.00 39.00 -35.17
C THR A 74 -177.22 37.88 -34.47
N ALA A 75 -177.92 36.87 -33.94
CA ALA A 75 -177.31 35.72 -33.27
C ALA A 75 -176.41 34.88 -34.19
N ALA A 76 -176.79 34.72 -35.47
CA ALA A 76 -175.99 33.97 -36.44
C ALA A 76 -174.66 34.67 -36.79
N LYS A 77 -174.67 36.01 -36.89
CA LYS A 77 -173.44 36.80 -37.16
C LYS A 77 -172.47 36.74 -35.98
N GLU A 78 -172.95 36.87 -34.75
CA GLU A 78 -172.10 36.82 -33.55
C GLU A 78 -171.46 35.44 -33.35
N ALA A 79 -172.20 34.35 -33.59
CA ALA A 79 -171.66 32.99 -33.50
C ALA A 79 -170.51 32.74 -34.51
N THR A 80 -170.63 33.28 -35.73
CA THR A 80 -169.61 33.09 -36.78
C THR A 80 -168.33 33.89 -36.49
N ALA A 81 -168.47 35.11 -35.95
CA ALA A 81 -167.33 35.95 -35.55
C ALA A 81 -166.55 35.35 -34.37
N ALA A 82 -167.25 34.83 -33.35
CA ALA A 82 -166.62 34.19 -32.20
C ALA A 82 -165.80 32.94 -32.58
N ALA A 83 -166.29 32.14 -33.53
CA ALA A 83 -165.58 30.96 -34.02
C ALA A 83 -164.28 31.33 -34.78
N ALA A 84 -164.30 32.37 -35.60
CA ALA A 84 -163.13 32.85 -36.33
C ALA A 84 -162.05 33.41 -35.39
N GLU A 85 -162.44 34.16 -34.37
CA GLU A 85 -161.51 34.70 -33.37
C GLU A 85 -160.85 33.60 -32.52
N ALA A 86 -161.60 32.57 -32.15
CA ALA A 86 -161.07 31.42 -31.43
C ALA A 86 -160.00 30.65 -32.25
N ALA A 87 -160.23 30.46 -33.55
CA ALA A 87 -159.28 29.81 -34.45
C ALA A 87 -157.99 30.64 -34.62
N ALA A 88 -158.09 31.97 -34.75
CA ALA A 88 -156.94 32.85 -34.87
C ALA A 88 -156.06 32.82 -33.59
N ARG A 89 -156.67 32.87 -32.41
CA ARG A 89 -155.94 32.79 -31.13
C ARG A 89 -155.26 31.43 -30.92
N ALA A 90 -155.83 30.34 -31.44
CA ALA A 90 -155.22 29.02 -31.37
C ALA A 90 -153.93 28.93 -32.23
N VAL A 91 -153.96 29.49 -33.44
CA VAL A 91 -152.79 29.54 -34.35
C VAL A 91 -151.68 30.42 -33.76
N GLU A 92 -152.03 31.57 -33.19
CA GLU A 92 -151.06 32.46 -32.56
C GLU A 92 -150.33 31.77 -31.39
N LYS A 93 -151.08 31.07 -30.51
CA LYS A 93 -150.49 30.32 -29.39
C LYS A 93 -149.62 29.15 -29.85
N ALA A 94 -150.01 28.45 -30.91
CA ALA A 94 -149.20 27.36 -31.47
C ALA A 94 -147.86 27.88 -32.03
N ASN A 95 -147.87 29.00 -32.75
CA ASN A 95 -146.65 29.61 -33.28
C ASN A 95 -145.74 30.16 -32.17
N ALA A 96 -146.30 30.72 -31.11
CA ALA A 96 -145.54 31.15 -29.94
C ALA A 96 -144.83 29.96 -29.25
N ALA A 97 -145.52 28.82 -29.14
CA ALA A 97 -144.94 27.59 -28.58
C ALA A 97 -143.81 27.02 -29.46
N ILE A 98 -143.96 27.03 -30.79
CA ILE A 98 -142.92 26.57 -31.73
C ILE A 98 -141.66 27.43 -31.58
N ARG A 99 -141.80 28.77 -31.59
CA ARG A 99 -140.65 29.69 -31.44
C ARG A 99 -139.96 29.53 -30.08
N ALA A 100 -140.72 29.30 -29.02
CA ALA A 100 -140.15 29.01 -27.70
C ALA A 100 -139.35 27.69 -27.70
N SER A 101 -139.86 26.65 -28.36
CA SER A 101 -139.16 25.36 -28.49
C SER A 101 -137.91 25.46 -29.35
N GLU A 102 -137.95 26.19 -30.46
CA GLU A 102 -136.78 26.41 -31.33
C GLU A 102 -135.68 27.20 -30.60
N LYS A 103 -136.06 28.23 -29.84
CA LYS A 103 -135.12 28.99 -29.03
C LYS A 103 -134.50 28.14 -27.93
N ALA A 104 -135.31 27.31 -27.25
CA ALA A 104 -134.82 26.37 -26.24
C ALA A 104 -133.88 25.31 -26.85
N ALA A 105 -134.19 24.77 -28.03
CA ALA A 105 -133.33 23.82 -28.74
C ALA A 105 -132.00 24.47 -29.16
N ALA A 106 -132.02 25.70 -29.68
CA ALA A 106 -130.81 26.43 -30.06
C ALA A 106 -129.94 26.82 -28.85
N GLU A 107 -130.56 27.16 -27.71
CA GLU A 107 -129.83 27.38 -26.45
C GLU A 107 -129.23 26.08 -25.90
N ALA A 108 -129.94 24.95 -26.02
CA ALA A 108 -129.42 23.62 -25.66
C ALA A 108 -128.25 23.19 -26.55
N GLU A 109 -128.30 23.44 -27.85
CA GLU A 109 -127.20 23.14 -28.78
C GLU A 109 -125.96 24.00 -28.50
N LYS A 110 -126.14 25.29 -28.18
CA LYS A 110 -125.04 26.16 -27.73
C LYS A 110 -124.44 25.69 -26.42
N ALA A 111 -125.27 25.22 -25.49
CA ALA A 111 -124.81 24.66 -24.23
C ALA A 111 -124.04 23.35 -24.43
N ASP A 112 -124.51 22.44 -25.29
CA ASP A 112 -123.80 21.19 -25.63
C ASP A 112 -122.46 21.48 -26.30
N LYS A 113 -122.43 22.42 -27.26
CA LYS A 113 -121.18 22.83 -27.93
C LYS A 113 -120.19 23.46 -26.95
N ALA A 114 -120.64 24.37 -26.09
CA ALA A 114 -119.79 24.97 -25.07
C ALA A 114 -119.29 23.93 -24.05
N ALA A 115 -120.12 22.94 -23.68
CA ALA A 115 -119.73 21.85 -22.81
C ALA A 115 -118.68 20.94 -23.46
N ARG A 116 -118.80 20.63 -24.75
CA ARG A 116 -117.79 19.86 -25.49
C ARG A 116 -116.49 20.62 -25.65
N GLU A 117 -116.54 21.90 -26.02
CA GLU A 117 -115.34 22.74 -26.14
C GLU A 117 -114.63 22.88 -24.77
N ALA A 118 -115.38 23.03 -23.68
CA ALA A 118 -114.83 23.03 -22.33
C ALA A 118 -114.22 21.67 -21.94
N ALA A 119 -114.87 20.56 -22.28
CA ALA A 119 -114.36 19.21 -22.02
C ALA A 119 -113.09 18.91 -22.84
N GLU A 120 -113.04 19.31 -24.10
CA GLU A 120 -111.85 19.17 -24.96
C GLU A 120 -110.70 20.06 -24.48
N ALA A 121 -110.98 21.30 -24.08
CA ALA A 121 -109.97 22.19 -23.51
C ALA A 121 -109.42 21.63 -22.18
N ALA A 122 -110.30 21.11 -21.31
CA ALA A 122 -109.90 20.45 -20.08
C ALA A 122 -109.07 19.18 -20.36
N THR A 123 -109.46 18.38 -21.35
CA THR A 123 -108.71 17.17 -21.78
C THR A 123 -107.33 17.54 -22.29
N ARG A 124 -107.23 18.54 -23.20
CA ARG A 124 -105.93 19.03 -23.70
C ARG A 124 -105.05 19.58 -22.57
N SER A 125 -105.62 20.34 -21.64
CA SER A 125 -104.87 20.82 -20.46
C SER A 125 -104.41 19.67 -19.55
N ALA A 126 -105.22 18.63 -19.39
CA ALA A 126 -104.85 17.45 -18.61
C ALA A 126 -103.76 16.63 -19.31
N GLU A 127 -103.84 16.45 -20.63
CA GLU A 127 -102.83 15.78 -21.45
C GLU A 127 -101.51 16.55 -21.46
N GLU A 128 -101.53 17.87 -21.63
CA GLU A 128 -100.33 18.71 -21.53
C GLU A 128 -99.72 18.67 -20.13
N ALA A 129 -100.55 18.66 -19.07
CA ALA A 129 -100.07 18.53 -17.70
C ALA A 129 -99.47 17.14 -17.45
N ALA A 130 -100.08 16.07 -17.96
CA ALA A 130 -99.56 14.71 -17.89
C ALA A 130 -98.24 14.58 -18.67
N ALA A 131 -98.16 15.10 -19.89
CA ALA A 131 -96.94 15.09 -20.70
C ALA A 131 -95.79 15.86 -20.04
N ARG A 132 -96.08 17.02 -19.43
CA ARG A 132 -95.06 17.76 -18.64
C ARG A 132 -94.66 17.01 -17.38
N ALA A 133 -95.58 16.31 -16.73
CA ALA A 133 -95.28 15.47 -15.57
C ALA A 133 -94.42 14.26 -15.95
N GLU A 134 -94.70 13.62 -17.09
CA GLU A 134 -93.88 12.55 -17.66
C GLU A 134 -92.49 13.05 -18.05
N GLU A 135 -92.39 14.19 -18.75
CA GLU A 135 -91.09 14.79 -19.10
C GLU A 135 -90.29 15.16 -17.83
N ALA A 136 -90.95 15.72 -16.81
CA ALA A 136 -90.32 16.00 -15.53
C ALA A 136 -89.88 14.72 -14.81
N ALA A 137 -90.67 13.65 -14.86
CA ALA A 137 -90.33 12.35 -14.29
C ALA A 137 -89.12 11.72 -15.00
N VAL A 138 -89.08 11.75 -16.34
CA VAL A 138 -87.95 11.26 -17.13
C VAL A 138 -86.69 12.05 -16.83
N ARG A 139 -86.75 13.39 -16.81
CA ARG A 139 -85.59 14.23 -16.45
C ARG A 139 -85.12 13.99 -15.01
N ALA A 140 -86.04 13.77 -14.08
CA ALA A 140 -85.70 13.41 -12.70
C ALA A 140 -85.04 12.03 -12.63
N GLU A 141 -85.51 11.06 -13.41
CA GLU A 141 -84.90 9.74 -13.54
C GLU A 141 -83.50 9.81 -14.15
N GLU A 142 -83.31 10.54 -15.26
CA GLU A 142 -82.00 10.77 -15.87
C GLU A 142 -81.03 11.45 -14.90
N THR A 143 -81.49 12.45 -14.13
CA THR A 143 -80.67 13.11 -13.11
C THR A 143 -80.31 12.16 -11.96
N ALA A 144 -81.26 11.33 -11.50
CA ALA A 144 -81.01 10.34 -10.47
C ALA A 144 -80.04 9.23 -10.95
N GLN A 145 -80.17 8.78 -12.19
CA GLN A 145 -79.24 7.83 -12.81
C GLN A 145 -77.85 8.45 -12.98
N ALA A 146 -77.74 9.69 -13.47
CA ALA A 146 -76.47 10.39 -13.59
C ALA A 146 -75.80 10.60 -12.21
N ALA A 147 -76.56 10.96 -11.19
CA ALA A 147 -76.07 11.08 -9.82
C ALA A 147 -75.62 9.72 -9.24
N LYS A 148 -76.36 8.64 -9.53
CA LYS A 148 -75.98 7.28 -9.16
C LYS A 148 -74.67 6.88 -9.83
N TYR A 149 -74.54 7.04 -11.14
CA TYR A 149 -73.30 6.75 -11.87
C TYR A 149 -72.11 7.58 -11.35
N ALA A 150 -72.31 8.88 -11.11
CA ALA A 150 -71.25 9.73 -10.53
C ALA A 150 -70.85 9.27 -9.12
N SER A 151 -71.80 8.81 -8.29
CA SER A 151 -71.52 8.25 -6.97
C SER A 151 -70.79 6.91 -7.04
N GLU A 152 -71.16 6.04 -7.98
CA GLU A 152 -70.50 4.76 -8.21
C GLU A 152 -69.06 4.98 -8.70
N GLU A 153 -68.85 5.86 -9.69
CA GLU A 153 -67.53 6.23 -10.20
C GLU A 153 -66.65 6.89 -9.10
N ALA A 154 -67.24 7.74 -8.25
CA ALA A 154 -66.54 8.33 -7.12
C ALA A 154 -66.14 7.28 -6.06
N THR A 155 -67.00 6.28 -5.82
CA THR A 155 -66.72 5.18 -4.89
C THR A 155 -65.64 4.27 -5.46
N GLU A 156 -65.71 3.90 -6.73
CA GLU A 156 -64.71 3.09 -7.42
C GLU A 156 -63.33 3.78 -7.40
N LYS A 157 -63.27 5.08 -7.70
CA LYS A 157 -62.03 5.86 -7.57
C LYS A 157 -61.52 5.94 -6.14
N ALA A 158 -62.40 6.05 -5.14
CA ALA A 158 -62.00 6.06 -3.74
C ALA A 158 -61.42 4.69 -3.31
N GLU A 159 -62.01 3.59 -3.79
CA GLU A 159 -61.50 2.24 -3.56
C GLU A 159 -60.16 2.01 -4.27
N GLU A 160 -59.99 2.46 -5.51
CA GLU A 160 -58.72 2.40 -6.24
C GLU A 160 -57.61 3.17 -5.51
N VAL A 161 -57.89 4.40 -5.07
CA VAL A 161 -56.94 5.22 -4.28
C VAL A 161 -56.62 4.55 -2.94
N ALA A 162 -57.61 3.97 -2.26
CA ALA A 162 -57.39 3.25 -1.01
C ALA A 162 -56.56 1.99 -1.20
N LEU A 163 -56.75 1.25 -2.30
CA LEU A 163 -55.94 0.09 -2.66
C LEU A 163 -54.50 0.51 -2.97
N ALA A 164 -54.30 1.51 -3.82
CA ALA A 164 -52.98 2.05 -4.15
C ALA A 164 -52.23 2.56 -2.90
N ALA A 165 -52.93 3.23 -1.97
CA ALA A 165 -52.35 3.67 -0.71
C ALA A 165 -51.92 2.49 0.19
N ARG A 166 -52.71 1.41 0.23
CA ARG A 166 -52.35 0.17 0.96
C ARG A 166 -51.15 -0.52 0.33
N GLU A 167 -51.11 -0.66 -0.99
CA GLU A 167 -49.98 -1.25 -1.71
C GLU A 167 -48.70 -0.44 -1.50
N ALA A 168 -48.78 0.89 -1.58
CA ALA A 168 -47.65 1.79 -1.30
C ALA A 168 -47.14 1.67 0.16
N ALA A 169 -48.07 1.55 1.12
CA ALA A 169 -47.72 1.33 2.52
C ALA A 169 -47.02 -0.04 2.72
N MET A 170 -47.56 -1.12 2.15
CA MET A 170 -46.94 -2.45 2.22
C MET A 170 -45.56 -2.49 1.56
N ALA A 171 -45.39 -1.83 0.41
CA ALA A 171 -44.09 -1.73 -0.26
C ALA A 171 -43.06 -0.98 0.60
N THR A 172 -43.48 0.09 1.28
CA THR A 172 -42.63 0.86 2.20
C THR A 172 -42.25 0.04 3.43
N THR A 173 -43.21 -0.69 4.02
CA THR A 173 -42.94 -1.60 5.14
C THR A 173 -41.94 -2.69 4.75
N LYS A 174 -42.14 -3.34 3.60
CA LYS A 174 -41.23 -4.37 3.11
C LYS A 174 -39.82 -3.82 2.87
N ALA A 175 -39.70 -2.61 2.30
CA ALA A 175 -38.41 -1.96 2.11
C ALA A 175 -37.70 -1.65 3.45
N ALA A 176 -38.45 -1.23 4.47
CA ALA A 176 -37.91 -1.01 5.81
C ALA A 176 -37.47 -2.32 6.48
N GLU A 177 -38.24 -3.40 6.34
CA GLU A 177 -37.89 -4.74 6.84
C GLU A 177 -36.62 -5.28 6.17
N GLU A 178 -36.50 -5.16 4.85
CA GLU A 178 -35.29 -5.57 4.12
C GLU A 178 -34.05 -4.75 4.53
N ALA A 179 -34.21 -3.45 4.77
CA ALA A 179 -33.13 -2.60 5.27
C ALA A 179 -32.70 -3.00 6.68
N ALA A 180 -33.67 -3.28 7.57
CA ALA A 180 -33.39 -3.73 8.93
C ALA A 180 -32.69 -5.09 8.97
N LEU A 181 -33.08 -6.04 8.11
CA LEU A 181 -32.40 -7.34 8.00
C LEU A 181 -30.95 -7.21 7.53
N ARG A 182 -30.66 -6.30 6.59
CA ARG A 182 -29.27 -6.03 6.17
C ARG A 182 -28.44 -5.42 7.30
N ALA A 183 -29.03 -4.51 8.08
CA ALA A 183 -28.37 -3.91 9.23
C ALA A 183 -28.11 -4.94 10.35
N GLU A 184 -29.07 -5.85 10.61
CA GLU A 184 -28.90 -7.00 11.52
C GLU A 184 -27.73 -7.88 11.07
N GLU A 185 -27.69 -8.28 9.80
CA GLU A 185 -26.61 -9.12 9.25
C GLU A 185 -25.24 -8.43 9.33
N ALA A 186 -25.19 -7.12 9.04
CA ALA A 186 -23.97 -6.32 9.15
C ALA A 186 -23.47 -6.25 10.60
N ALA A 187 -24.35 -6.01 11.58
CA ALA A 187 -24.01 -5.97 12.99
C ALA A 187 -23.50 -7.34 13.51
N ILE A 188 -24.19 -8.44 13.17
CA ILE A 188 -23.77 -9.80 13.55
C ILE A 188 -22.40 -10.15 12.94
N SER A 189 -22.21 -9.82 11.66
CA SER A 189 -20.94 -10.06 10.96
C SER A 189 -19.79 -9.25 11.57
N ALA A 190 -20.02 -7.96 11.86
CA ALA A 190 -19.03 -7.09 12.47
C ALA A 190 -18.64 -7.57 13.87
N ARG A 191 -19.61 -7.97 14.70
CA ARG A 191 -19.37 -8.61 16.00
C ARG A 191 -18.47 -9.85 15.85
N GLY A 192 -18.81 -10.77 14.96
CA GLY A 192 -18.05 -12.01 14.78
C GLY A 192 -16.62 -11.78 14.23
N VAL A 193 -16.38 -10.69 13.51
CA VAL A 193 -15.02 -10.27 13.10
C VAL A 193 -14.25 -9.69 14.28
N VAL A 194 -14.90 -8.87 15.12
CA VAL A 194 -14.30 -8.29 16.33
C VAL A 194 -13.93 -9.35 17.35
N GLU A 195 -14.81 -10.31 17.66
CA GLU A 195 -14.55 -11.36 18.64
C GLU A 195 -13.32 -12.20 18.28
N ARG A 196 -13.16 -12.58 17.00
CA ARG A 196 -11.96 -13.27 16.50
C ARG A 196 -10.71 -12.41 16.59
N SER A 197 -10.85 -11.10 16.37
CA SER A 197 -9.72 -10.16 16.48
C SER A 197 -9.29 -10.00 17.94
N ILE A 198 -10.24 -9.93 18.88
CA ILE A 198 -10.00 -9.89 20.33
C ILE A 198 -9.18 -11.12 20.76
N GLU A 199 -9.57 -12.33 20.35
CA GLU A 199 -8.85 -13.56 20.69
C GLU A 199 -7.38 -13.52 20.22
N ALA A 200 -7.15 -13.13 18.96
CA ALA A 200 -5.80 -13.01 18.40
C ALA A 200 -4.97 -11.93 19.13
N THR A 201 -5.58 -10.81 19.49
CA THR A 201 -4.94 -9.72 20.25
C THR A 201 -4.59 -10.16 21.67
N GLU A 202 -5.47 -10.90 22.36
CA GLU A 202 -5.19 -11.46 23.69
C GLU A 202 -4.03 -12.45 23.68
N ASP A 203 -3.93 -13.30 22.66
CA ASP A 203 -2.82 -14.24 22.52
C ASP A 203 -1.49 -13.52 22.24
N ALA A 204 -1.52 -12.46 21.43
CA ALA A 204 -0.36 -11.59 21.24
C ALA A 204 0.05 -10.91 22.55
N ALA A 205 -0.91 -10.45 23.35
CA ALA A 205 -0.67 -9.87 24.66
C ALA A 205 -0.04 -10.88 25.65
N LYS A 206 -0.53 -12.13 25.68
CA LYS A 206 0.07 -13.21 26.50
C LYS A 206 1.51 -13.49 26.08
N GLN A 207 1.77 -13.55 24.76
CA GLN A 207 3.11 -13.75 24.24
C GLN A 207 4.05 -12.60 24.59
N ALA A 208 3.59 -11.34 24.49
CA ALA A 208 4.33 -10.16 24.91
C ALA A 208 4.76 -10.28 26.40
N VAL A 209 3.81 -10.55 27.31
CA VAL A 209 4.10 -10.73 28.75
C VAL A 209 5.10 -11.87 29.01
N LYS A 210 4.98 -12.99 28.29
CA LYS A 210 5.92 -14.11 28.41
C LYS A 210 7.33 -13.70 27.99
N THR A 211 7.46 -12.96 26.89
CA THR A 211 8.76 -12.46 26.41
C THR A 211 9.32 -11.36 27.30
N THR A 212 8.50 -10.51 27.91
CA THR A 212 8.92 -9.52 28.93
C THR A 212 9.65 -10.21 30.07
N LYS A 213 9.05 -11.25 30.67
CA LYS A 213 9.66 -11.98 31.80
C LYS A 213 10.97 -12.66 31.41
N LYS A 214 11.04 -13.24 30.20
CA LYS A 214 12.29 -13.82 29.67
C LYS A 214 13.37 -12.76 29.51
N ALA A 215 13.04 -11.63 28.89
CA ALA A 215 13.98 -10.53 28.66
C ALA A 215 14.50 -9.96 29.98
N GLN A 216 13.63 -9.70 30.96
CA GLN A 216 14.03 -9.25 32.31
C GLN A 216 14.93 -10.27 33.02
N GLY A 217 14.59 -11.56 32.97
CA GLY A 217 15.41 -12.62 33.56
C GLY A 217 16.80 -12.71 32.91
N ALA A 218 16.87 -12.63 31.58
CA ALA A 218 18.13 -12.64 30.84
C ALA A 218 18.95 -11.36 31.07
N ALA A 219 18.30 -10.20 31.18
CA ALA A 219 18.94 -8.93 31.53
C ALA A 219 19.59 -9.01 32.92
N SER A 220 18.88 -9.56 33.92
CA SER A 220 19.42 -9.78 35.26
C SER A 220 20.61 -10.77 35.24
N GLU A 221 20.50 -11.88 34.50
CA GLU A 221 21.59 -12.86 34.37
C GLU A 221 22.83 -12.22 33.68
N ALA A 222 22.63 -11.38 32.66
CA ALA A 222 23.70 -10.64 32.00
C ALA A 222 24.37 -9.63 32.94
N ALA A 223 23.59 -8.90 33.73
CA ALA A 223 24.08 -7.94 34.71
C ALA A 223 24.86 -8.59 35.85
N GLU A 224 24.47 -9.78 36.30
CA GLU A 224 25.13 -10.49 37.40
C GLU A 224 26.39 -11.23 36.95
N LYS A 225 26.30 -12.00 35.86
CA LYS A 225 27.40 -12.87 35.43
C LYS A 225 28.43 -12.18 34.55
N MET A 226 28.01 -11.16 33.78
CA MET A 226 28.85 -10.42 32.84
C MET A 226 29.69 -11.32 31.91
N THR A 227 29.10 -12.42 31.43
CA THR A 227 29.75 -13.37 30.52
C THR A 227 29.19 -13.23 29.10
N PHE A 228 29.94 -13.68 28.09
CA PHE A 228 29.46 -13.74 26.71
C PHE A 228 28.15 -14.53 26.57
N GLU A 229 28.05 -15.68 27.25
CA GLU A 229 26.85 -16.53 27.20
C GLU A 229 25.63 -15.84 27.81
N SER A 230 25.80 -15.15 28.95
CA SER A 230 24.69 -14.39 29.55
C SER A 230 24.32 -13.17 28.72
N ALA A 231 25.29 -12.49 28.11
CA ALA A 231 25.04 -11.40 27.16
C ALA A 231 24.28 -11.87 25.92
N LYS A 232 24.68 -13.00 25.32
CA LYS A 232 24.01 -13.59 24.16
C LYS A 232 22.56 -13.95 24.45
N LYS A 233 22.28 -14.57 25.60
CA LYS A 233 20.91 -14.85 26.04
C LYS A 233 20.08 -13.58 26.21
N ALA A 234 20.67 -12.52 26.77
CA ALA A 234 19.99 -11.24 26.92
C ALA A 234 19.72 -10.56 25.57
N ASP A 235 20.64 -10.63 24.60
CA ASP A 235 20.41 -10.13 23.24
C ASP A 235 19.27 -10.89 22.53
N GLU A 236 19.30 -12.22 22.56
CA GLU A 236 18.26 -13.07 21.96
C GLU A 236 16.88 -12.83 22.58
N ALA A 237 16.80 -12.80 23.92
CA ALA A 237 15.56 -12.54 24.65
C ALA A 237 15.04 -11.11 24.41
N GLY A 238 15.94 -10.11 24.36
CA GLY A 238 15.59 -8.73 24.07
C GLY A 238 14.97 -8.58 22.67
N ARG A 239 15.57 -9.21 21.65
CA ARG A 239 15.02 -9.24 20.29
C ARG A 239 13.69 -10.00 20.20
N GLU A 240 13.54 -11.12 20.92
CA GLU A 240 12.27 -11.86 20.99
C GLU A 240 11.16 -10.97 21.57
N ALA A 241 11.45 -10.23 22.65
CA ALA A 241 10.51 -9.29 23.28
C ALA A 241 10.12 -8.13 22.35
N LYS A 242 11.08 -7.50 21.66
CA LYS A 242 10.81 -6.46 20.66
C LYS A 242 9.89 -6.94 19.52
N LYS A 243 10.12 -8.17 19.02
CA LYS A 243 9.27 -8.77 17.97
C LYS A 243 7.85 -9.04 18.48
N ALA A 244 7.73 -9.56 19.70
CA ALA A 244 6.43 -9.80 20.32
C ALA A 244 5.66 -8.49 20.56
N ALA A 245 6.34 -7.45 21.05
CA ALA A 245 5.78 -6.11 21.23
C ALA A 245 5.23 -5.55 19.90
N ALA A 246 6.04 -5.59 18.83
CA ALA A 246 5.63 -5.09 17.51
C ALA A 246 4.38 -5.82 16.96
N ASN A 247 4.31 -7.15 17.10
CA ASN A 247 3.12 -7.90 16.68
C ASN A 247 1.88 -7.56 17.53
N ALA A 248 2.06 -7.40 18.85
CA ALA A 248 0.98 -7.02 19.75
C ALA A 248 0.44 -5.61 19.45
N PHE A 249 1.31 -4.62 19.16
CA PHE A 249 0.87 -3.29 18.72
C PHE A 249 0.05 -3.35 17.42
N ARG A 250 0.52 -4.08 16.41
CA ARG A 250 -0.19 -4.21 15.13
C ARG A 250 -1.58 -4.83 15.31
N LEU A 251 -1.68 -5.90 16.10
CA LEU A 251 -2.95 -6.57 16.36
C LEU A 251 -3.89 -5.74 17.24
N ALA A 252 -3.36 -4.97 18.19
CA ALA A 252 -4.17 -4.03 18.97
C ALA A 252 -4.80 -2.95 18.08
N GLU A 253 -4.02 -2.36 17.17
CA GLU A 253 -4.53 -1.36 16.21
C GLU A 253 -5.59 -1.96 15.26
N GLU A 254 -5.34 -3.17 14.74
CA GLU A 254 -6.31 -3.88 13.89
C GLU A 254 -7.62 -4.18 14.62
N THR A 255 -7.54 -4.60 15.90
CA THR A 255 -8.71 -4.86 16.74
C THR A 255 -9.46 -3.59 17.10
N ALA A 256 -8.77 -2.48 17.37
CA ALA A 256 -9.41 -1.17 17.58
C ALA A 256 -10.20 -0.72 16.34
N ARG A 257 -9.59 -0.79 15.15
CA ARG A 257 -10.28 -0.44 13.88
C ARG A 257 -11.50 -1.32 13.59
N LYS A 258 -11.42 -2.63 13.85
CA LYS A 258 -12.58 -3.53 13.73
C LYS A 258 -13.66 -3.20 14.76
N GLY A 259 -13.25 -2.80 15.97
CA GLY A 259 -14.15 -2.28 17.00
C GLY A 259 -14.94 -1.07 16.51
N GLU A 260 -14.28 -0.08 15.88
CA GLU A 260 -14.95 1.09 15.28
C GLU A 260 -15.95 0.69 14.18
N LEU A 261 -15.61 -0.29 13.33
CA LEU A 261 -16.56 -0.82 12.33
C LEU A 261 -17.78 -1.47 12.97
N ALA A 262 -17.61 -2.22 14.07
CA ALA A 262 -18.71 -2.81 14.81
C ALA A 262 -19.57 -1.77 15.53
N ASP A 263 -18.98 -0.69 16.03
CA ASP A 263 -19.72 0.43 16.63
C ASP A 263 -20.63 1.10 15.59
N MET A 264 -20.11 1.39 14.39
CA MET A 264 -20.90 1.96 13.29
C MET A 264 -22.01 1.01 12.81
N ALA A 265 -21.73 -0.29 12.65
CA ALA A 265 -22.74 -1.28 12.28
C ALA A 265 -23.81 -1.43 13.38
N GLY A 266 -23.41 -1.30 14.64
CA GLY A 266 -24.32 -1.27 15.79
C GLY A 266 -25.27 -0.08 15.75
N ASP A 267 -24.76 1.11 15.46
CA ASP A 267 -25.58 2.33 15.31
C ASP A 267 -26.57 2.22 14.14
N GLU A 268 -26.13 1.70 12.99
CA GLU A 268 -27.00 1.49 11.82
C GLU A 268 -28.12 0.48 12.13
N ALA A 269 -27.83 -0.62 12.83
CA ALA A 269 -28.83 -1.58 13.28
C ALA A 269 -29.82 -0.95 14.25
N ILE A 270 -29.36 -0.22 15.27
CA ILE A 270 -30.25 0.46 16.23
C ILE A 270 -31.15 1.48 15.51
N GLU A 271 -30.61 2.26 14.57
CA GLU A 271 -31.41 3.20 13.78
C GLU A 271 -32.45 2.47 12.92
N ALA A 272 -32.06 1.38 12.25
CA ALA A 272 -32.95 0.59 11.42
C ALA A 272 -34.08 -0.06 12.23
N ALA A 273 -33.80 -0.51 13.46
CA ALA A 273 -34.78 -1.05 14.38
C ALA A 273 -35.93 -0.07 14.69
N THR A 274 -35.65 1.25 14.69
CA THR A 274 -36.69 2.29 14.91
C THR A 274 -37.68 2.44 13.75
N LYS A 275 -37.35 1.91 12.56
CA LYS A 275 -38.15 2.03 11.32
C LYS A 275 -39.04 0.81 11.08
N VAL A 276 -38.88 -0.25 11.87
CA VAL A 276 -39.65 -1.49 11.81
C VAL A 276 -40.36 -1.74 13.14
N SER A 277 -41.20 -2.78 13.23
CA SER A 277 -41.96 -3.07 14.45
C SER A 277 -42.00 -4.57 14.76
N GLY A 278 -42.41 -4.90 16.00
CA GLY A 278 -42.54 -6.28 16.47
C GLY A 278 -41.19 -6.98 16.67
N VAL A 279 -41.19 -8.30 16.49
CA VAL A 279 -40.04 -9.18 16.78
C VAL A 279 -38.80 -8.82 15.94
N LEU A 280 -38.99 -8.29 14.72
CA LEU A 280 -37.87 -7.85 13.89
C LEU A 280 -37.15 -6.65 14.51
N ALA A 281 -37.89 -5.66 15.02
CA ALA A 281 -37.31 -4.48 15.67
C ALA A 281 -36.47 -4.89 16.90
N GLU A 282 -37.00 -5.78 17.74
CA GLU A 282 -36.30 -6.27 18.94
C GLU A 282 -35.01 -7.01 18.58
N ARG A 283 -35.04 -7.89 17.58
CA ARG A 283 -33.86 -8.63 17.13
C ARG A 283 -32.77 -7.73 16.53
N VAL A 284 -33.17 -6.77 15.71
CA VAL A 284 -32.22 -5.82 15.08
C VAL A 284 -31.59 -4.91 16.14
N ASP A 285 -32.38 -4.45 17.12
CA ASP A 285 -31.89 -3.68 18.27
C ASP A 285 -30.92 -4.49 19.14
N GLU A 286 -31.23 -5.75 19.44
CA GLU A 286 -30.35 -6.66 20.18
C GLU A 286 -29.02 -6.89 19.44
N ALA A 287 -29.08 -7.19 18.12
CA ALA A 287 -27.88 -7.33 17.29
C ALA A 287 -27.03 -6.06 17.29
N GLY A 288 -27.66 -4.89 17.24
CA GLY A 288 -26.97 -3.60 17.32
C GLY A 288 -26.27 -3.39 18.66
N LYS A 289 -26.96 -3.67 19.78
CA LYS A 289 -26.38 -3.58 21.13
C LYS A 289 -25.21 -4.54 21.33
N ASP A 290 -25.34 -5.78 20.87
CA ASP A 290 -24.28 -6.79 20.95
C ASP A 290 -23.04 -6.36 20.16
N ALA A 291 -23.21 -5.73 18.98
CA ALA A 291 -22.11 -5.17 18.21
C ALA A 291 -21.40 -4.02 18.95
N LYS A 292 -22.15 -3.12 19.61
CA LYS A 292 -21.59 -2.03 20.44
C LYS A 292 -20.87 -2.53 21.69
N GLU A 293 -21.39 -3.57 22.35
CA GLU A 293 -20.70 -4.21 23.47
C GLU A 293 -19.37 -4.83 23.02
N ALA A 294 -19.37 -5.54 21.88
CA ALA A 294 -18.16 -6.08 21.28
C ALA A 294 -17.14 -4.99 20.92
N ALA A 295 -17.59 -3.86 20.36
CA ALA A 295 -16.75 -2.71 20.06
C ALA A 295 -16.09 -2.11 21.32
N THR A 296 -16.87 -1.94 22.40
CA THR A 296 -16.37 -1.45 23.69
C THR A 296 -15.30 -2.39 24.26
N LYS A 297 -15.57 -3.71 24.22
CA LYS A 297 -14.60 -4.73 24.65
C LYS A 297 -13.33 -4.71 23.79
N ALA A 298 -13.46 -4.54 22.48
CA ALA A 298 -12.32 -4.45 21.56
C ALA A 298 -11.40 -3.28 21.89
N SER A 299 -11.97 -2.12 22.20
CA SER A 299 -11.21 -0.93 22.62
C SER A 299 -10.42 -1.19 23.90
N SER A 300 -11.06 -1.74 24.93
CA SER A 300 -10.39 -2.09 26.20
C SER A 300 -9.28 -3.14 26.01
N VAL A 301 -9.52 -4.19 25.22
CA VAL A 301 -8.52 -5.23 24.94
C VAL A 301 -7.34 -4.66 24.14
N ALA A 302 -7.59 -3.76 23.18
CA ALA A 302 -6.54 -3.10 22.42
C ALA A 302 -5.66 -2.23 23.32
N GLU A 303 -6.24 -1.42 24.20
CA GLU A 303 -5.51 -0.57 25.15
C GLU A 303 -4.66 -1.40 26.13
N ASP A 304 -5.24 -2.44 26.72
CA ASP A 304 -4.52 -3.38 27.59
C ASP A 304 -3.34 -4.05 26.87
N THR A 305 -3.51 -4.36 25.59
CA THR A 305 -2.47 -4.99 24.76
C THR A 305 -1.36 -4.01 24.42
N ILE A 306 -1.68 -2.75 24.12
CA ILE A 306 -0.71 -1.65 23.94
C ILE A 306 0.16 -1.49 25.19
N ASN A 307 -0.44 -1.51 26.37
CA ASN A 307 0.29 -1.42 27.64
C ASN A 307 1.25 -2.60 27.85
N LYS A 308 0.80 -3.84 27.57
CA LYS A 308 1.64 -5.04 27.66
C LYS A 308 2.75 -5.06 26.60
N ALA A 309 2.46 -4.59 25.38
CA ALA A 309 3.44 -4.46 24.31
C ALA A 309 4.52 -3.44 24.66
N SER A 310 4.14 -2.30 25.25
CA SER A 310 5.09 -1.29 25.75
C SER A 310 6.01 -1.84 26.83
N GLN A 311 5.49 -2.62 27.79
CA GLN A 311 6.33 -3.30 28.79
C GLN A 311 7.31 -4.30 28.17
N ALA A 312 6.87 -5.07 27.16
CA ALA A 312 7.76 -5.97 26.40
C ALA A 312 8.83 -5.21 25.62
N ASP A 313 8.49 -4.05 25.07
CA ASP A 313 9.42 -3.19 24.34
C ASP A 313 10.52 -2.62 25.25
N ILE A 314 10.13 -2.10 26.42
CA ILE A 314 11.04 -1.59 27.46
C ILE A 314 11.95 -2.70 27.98
N ALA A 315 11.37 -3.86 28.36
CA ALA A 315 12.17 -5.01 28.79
C ALA A 315 13.11 -5.52 27.70
N GLY A 316 12.71 -5.39 26.43
CA GLY A 316 13.55 -5.64 25.28
C GLY A 316 14.79 -4.76 25.27
N ASP A 317 14.63 -3.44 25.43
CA ASP A 317 15.75 -2.49 25.49
C ASP A 317 16.65 -2.71 26.71
N GLU A 318 16.08 -2.98 27.87
CA GLU A 318 16.82 -3.29 29.09
C GLU A 318 17.71 -4.53 28.90
N ALA A 319 17.19 -5.59 28.26
CA ALA A 319 17.95 -6.80 27.97
C ALA A 319 19.07 -6.55 26.96
N LEU A 320 18.81 -5.78 25.90
CA LEU A 320 19.85 -5.40 24.92
C LEU A 320 20.94 -4.53 25.56
N ALA A 321 20.57 -3.57 26.41
CA ALA A 321 21.51 -2.73 27.14
C ALA A 321 22.36 -3.55 28.12
N ALA A 322 21.75 -4.50 28.84
CA ALA A 322 22.47 -5.42 29.73
C ALA A 322 23.43 -6.33 28.96
N ALA A 323 23.04 -6.81 27.77
CA ALA A 323 23.90 -7.60 26.89
C ALA A 323 25.14 -6.80 26.45
N LEU A 324 24.95 -5.57 25.97
CA LEU A 324 26.04 -4.69 25.56
C LEU A 324 26.99 -4.38 26.72
N LYS A 325 26.44 -4.09 27.91
CA LYS A 325 27.24 -3.85 29.11
C LYS A 325 28.08 -5.08 29.48
N ALA A 326 27.50 -6.28 29.47
CA ALA A 326 28.22 -7.51 29.77
C ALA A 326 29.36 -7.79 28.77
N ILE A 327 29.16 -7.51 27.48
CA ILE A 327 30.22 -7.65 26.45
C ILE A 327 31.34 -6.63 26.67
N ALA A 328 30.98 -5.38 27.00
CA ALA A 328 31.95 -4.32 27.29
C ALA A 328 32.82 -4.68 28.51
N GLU A 329 32.19 -5.12 29.60
CA GLU A 329 32.86 -5.58 30.82
C GLU A 329 33.83 -6.74 30.55
N GLN A 330 33.40 -7.75 29.78
CA GLN A 330 34.27 -8.86 29.42
C GLN A 330 35.44 -8.43 28.52
N THR A 331 35.21 -7.51 27.59
CA THR A 331 36.24 -6.98 26.70
C THR A 331 37.28 -6.19 27.49
N ALA A 332 36.84 -5.36 28.44
CA ALA A 332 37.72 -4.66 29.38
C ALA A 332 38.52 -5.64 30.26
N GLY A 333 37.90 -6.73 30.73
CA GLY A 333 38.59 -7.78 31.47
C GLY A 333 39.72 -8.43 30.65
N LYS A 334 39.45 -8.85 29.42
CA LYS A 334 40.47 -9.43 28.52
C LYS A 334 41.59 -8.44 28.17
N ALA A 335 41.24 -7.19 27.92
CA ALA A 335 42.23 -6.14 27.65
C ALA A 335 43.12 -5.88 28.88
N THR A 336 42.54 -5.91 30.08
CA THR A 336 43.28 -5.82 31.36
C THR A 336 44.25 -6.97 31.52
N GLU A 337 43.81 -8.23 31.32
CA GLU A 337 44.68 -9.41 31.40
C GLU A 337 45.81 -9.36 30.37
N SER A 338 45.52 -8.94 29.14
CA SER A 338 46.52 -8.76 28.08
C SER A 338 47.54 -7.69 28.44
N ALA A 339 47.10 -6.53 28.95
CA ALA A 339 47.98 -5.45 29.39
C ALA A 339 48.88 -5.88 30.56
N ILE A 340 48.35 -6.62 31.54
CA ILE A 340 49.14 -7.17 32.67
C ILE A 340 50.19 -8.16 32.15
N SER A 341 49.78 -9.13 31.32
CA SER A 341 50.70 -10.13 30.78
C SER A 341 51.80 -9.50 29.91
N ALA A 342 51.45 -8.54 29.06
CA ALA A 342 52.42 -7.81 28.24
C ALA A 342 53.36 -6.97 29.10
N LYS A 343 52.85 -6.34 30.17
CA LYS A 343 53.65 -5.60 31.14
C LYS A 343 54.68 -6.49 31.83
N GLU A 344 54.27 -7.65 32.35
CA GLU A 344 55.17 -8.60 33.01
C GLU A 344 56.24 -9.15 32.05
N ALA A 345 55.85 -9.45 30.81
CA ALA A 345 56.78 -9.89 29.78
C ALA A 345 57.80 -8.81 29.41
N ALA A 346 57.37 -7.55 29.30
CA ALA A 346 58.25 -6.40 29.07
C ALA A 346 59.20 -6.18 30.26
N ALA A 347 58.70 -6.21 31.49
CA ALA A 347 59.50 -6.03 32.69
C ALA A 347 60.63 -7.07 32.80
N LYS A 348 60.32 -8.35 32.54
CA LYS A 348 61.33 -9.41 32.51
C LYS A 348 62.40 -9.18 31.43
N ALA A 349 61.98 -8.79 30.23
CA ALA A 349 62.92 -8.52 29.14
C ALA A 349 63.81 -7.31 29.40
N ILE A 350 63.30 -6.28 30.10
CA ILE A 350 64.09 -5.16 30.60
C ILE A 350 65.18 -5.64 31.56
N GLU A 351 64.83 -6.50 32.52
CA GLU A 351 65.80 -7.05 33.49
C GLU A 351 66.91 -7.84 32.78
N ASP A 352 66.53 -8.73 31.85
CA ASP A 352 67.47 -9.50 31.04
C ASP A 352 68.40 -8.59 30.20
N ALA A 353 67.85 -7.53 29.59
CA ALA A 353 68.62 -6.56 28.82
C ALA A 353 69.62 -5.78 29.71
N ILE A 354 69.21 -5.34 30.90
CA ILE A 354 70.09 -4.66 31.87
C ILE A 354 71.22 -5.59 32.30
N ALA A 355 70.91 -6.85 32.62
CA ALA A 355 71.91 -7.83 33.03
C ALA A 355 72.94 -8.06 31.91
N ALA A 356 72.49 -8.27 30.68
CA ALA A 356 73.36 -8.45 29.54
C ALA A 356 74.21 -7.20 29.22
N ALA A 357 73.63 -6.01 29.35
CA ALA A 357 74.33 -4.75 29.16
C ALA A 357 75.44 -4.54 30.20
N LYS A 358 75.23 -4.97 31.46
CA LYS A 358 76.28 -4.95 32.50
C LYS A 358 77.43 -5.91 32.14
N VAL A 359 77.12 -7.13 31.69
CA VAL A 359 78.15 -8.09 31.24
C VAL A 359 78.93 -7.53 30.06
N ALA A 360 78.25 -6.94 29.07
CA ALA A 360 78.91 -6.29 27.93
C ALA A 360 79.84 -5.14 28.39
N GLU A 361 79.41 -4.33 29.35
CA GLU A 361 80.23 -3.25 29.92
C GLU A 361 81.48 -3.77 30.66
N GLU A 362 81.36 -4.85 31.44
CA GLU A 362 82.50 -5.49 32.09
C GLU A 362 83.49 -6.08 31.08
N LYS A 363 82.99 -6.79 30.06
CA LYS A 363 83.83 -7.37 29.01
C LYS A 363 84.49 -6.29 28.15
N MET A 364 83.81 -5.18 27.90
CA MET A 364 84.38 -4.00 27.25
C MET A 364 85.59 -3.46 28.03
N LYS A 365 85.49 -3.34 29.36
CA LYS A 365 86.61 -2.86 30.19
C LYS A 365 87.82 -3.80 30.10
N LEU A 366 87.60 -5.11 30.21
CA LEU A 366 88.65 -6.12 30.05
C LEU A 366 89.30 -6.08 28.66
N ALA A 367 88.50 -5.89 27.60
CA ALA A 367 89.02 -5.74 26.24
C ALA A 367 89.90 -4.51 26.11
N LYS A 368 89.50 -3.36 26.67
CA LYS A 368 90.32 -2.13 26.67
C LYS A 368 91.62 -2.29 27.45
N GLU A 369 91.58 -2.93 28.61
CA GLU A 369 92.79 -3.20 29.41
C GLU A 369 93.74 -4.15 28.66
N ALA A 370 93.21 -5.22 28.05
CA ALA A 370 94.02 -6.16 27.27
C ALA A 370 94.59 -5.50 26.00
N ALA A 371 93.83 -4.62 25.34
CA ALA A 371 94.31 -3.83 24.20
C ALA A 371 95.50 -2.94 24.59
N ALA A 372 95.38 -2.22 25.72
CA ALA A 372 96.46 -1.39 26.25
C ALA A 372 97.69 -2.22 26.62
N GLU A 373 97.51 -3.38 27.27
CA GLU A 373 98.60 -4.30 27.59
C GLU A 373 99.30 -4.85 26.34
N ALA A 374 98.54 -5.17 25.28
CA ALA A 374 99.08 -5.62 24.01
C ALA A 374 99.91 -4.54 23.31
N ASP A 375 99.43 -3.29 23.32
CA ASP A 375 100.15 -2.15 22.74
C ASP A 375 101.43 -1.82 23.53
N GLU A 376 101.40 -1.92 24.86
CA GLU A 376 102.55 -1.66 25.73
C GLU A 376 103.61 -2.77 25.62
N LYS A 377 103.21 -4.03 25.80
CA LYS A 377 104.17 -5.15 25.90
C LYS A 377 104.62 -5.69 24.55
N LYS A 378 103.77 -5.57 23.52
CA LYS A 378 104.03 -6.07 22.15
C LYS A 378 104.48 -7.54 22.11
N THR A 379 103.95 -8.37 23.01
CA THR A 379 104.21 -9.82 23.05
C THR A 379 103.02 -10.62 22.53
N VAL A 380 103.26 -11.85 22.05
CA VAL A 380 102.25 -12.80 21.57
C VAL A 380 101.27 -13.17 22.68
N GLU A 381 101.74 -13.25 23.94
CA GLU A 381 100.86 -13.52 25.07
C GLU A 381 99.88 -12.36 25.31
N ALA A 382 100.37 -11.12 25.28
CA ALA A 382 99.51 -9.93 25.39
C ALA A 382 98.57 -9.80 24.19
N ALA A 383 99.04 -10.10 22.97
CA ALA A 383 98.22 -10.15 21.76
C ALA A 383 97.11 -11.20 21.86
N ARG A 384 97.42 -12.41 22.33
CA ARG A 384 96.42 -13.49 22.50
C ARG A 384 95.38 -13.11 23.56
N LYS A 385 95.81 -12.49 24.67
CA LYS A 385 94.91 -12.00 25.71
C LYS A 385 93.97 -10.92 25.16
N ALA A 386 94.47 -10.02 24.31
CA ALA A 386 93.66 -8.98 23.66
C ALA A 386 92.67 -9.55 22.62
N ASP A 387 93.07 -10.53 21.80
CA ASP A 387 92.17 -11.23 20.87
C ASP A 387 91.05 -11.98 21.62
N GLU A 388 91.40 -12.71 22.68
CA GLU A 388 90.42 -13.44 23.50
C GLU A 388 89.45 -12.47 24.21
N ALA A 389 89.97 -11.43 24.85
CA ALA A 389 89.13 -10.41 25.50
C ALA A 389 88.24 -9.67 24.48
N GLY A 390 88.76 -9.36 23.29
CA GLY A 390 88.01 -8.72 22.22
C GLY A 390 86.86 -9.59 21.70
N ARG A 391 87.09 -10.89 21.49
CA ARG A 391 86.03 -11.83 21.08
C ARG A 391 84.97 -12.00 22.16
N GLU A 392 85.35 -12.08 23.42
CA GLU A 392 84.40 -12.18 24.53
C GLU A 392 83.57 -10.88 24.69
N ALA A 393 84.17 -9.70 24.47
CA ALA A 393 83.45 -8.43 24.42
C ALA A 393 82.44 -8.38 23.27
N LYS A 394 82.82 -8.81 22.05
CA LYS A 394 81.90 -8.89 20.91
C LYS A 394 80.74 -9.87 21.13
N LYS A 395 81.01 -11.05 21.70
CA LYS A 395 79.93 -12.00 22.05
C LYS A 395 78.96 -11.39 23.07
N ALA A 396 79.49 -10.73 24.11
CA ALA A 396 78.66 -10.07 25.11
C ALA A 396 77.85 -8.91 24.51
N ALA A 397 78.46 -8.11 23.63
CA ALA A 397 77.80 -7.05 22.87
C ALA A 397 76.64 -7.58 22.02
N ALA A 398 76.85 -8.66 21.27
CA ALA A 398 75.80 -9.27 20.44
C ALA A 398 74.62 -9.79 21.27
N ILE A 399 74.88 -10.39 22.43
CA ILE A 399 73.84 -10.84 23.36
C ILE A 399 73.07 -9.64 23.94
N ALA A 400 73.78 -8.59 24.37
CA ALA A 400 73.16 -7.38 24.90
C ALA A 400 72.30 -6.66 23.86
N ALA A 401 72.78 -6.52 22.63
CA ALA A 401 72.01 -5.92 21.52
C ALA A 401 70.75 -6.73 21.21
N ARG A 402 70.84 -8.06 21.17
CA ARG A 402 69.67 -8.94 20.93
C ARG A 402 68.63 -8.80 22.04
N LEU A 403 69.05 -8.83 23.30
CA LEU A 403 68.13 -8.69 24.44
C LEU A 403 67.55 -7.28 24.54
N ALA A 404 68.30 -6.24 24.13
CA ALA A 404 67.77 -4.88 24.00
C ALA A 404 66.66 -4.80 22.94
N GLN A 405 66.84 -5.43 21.77
CA GLN A 405 65.78 -5.52 20.75
C GLN A 405 64.55 -6.30 21.25
N GLU A 406 64.76 -7.38 21.99
CA GLU A 406 63.66 -8.14 22.59
C GLU A 406 62.89 -7.31 23.65
N ALA A 407 63.60 -6.55 24.49
CA ALA A 407 63.01 -5.62 25.44
C ALA A 407 62.21 -4.53 24.73
N ALA A 408 62.75 -3.92 23.67
CA ALA A 408 62.03 -2.93 22.86
C ALA A 408 60.74 -3.52 22.25
N ARG A 409 60.82 -4.70 21.62
CA ARG A 409 59.67 -5.36 21.00
C ARG A 409 58.58 -5.71 22.02
N LYS A 410 58.95 -6.25 23.18
CA LYS A 410 57.97 -6.56 24.24
C LYS A 410 57.42 -5.28 24.89
N GLY A 411 58.22 -4.22 24.96
CA GLY A 411 57.77 -2.88 25.34
C GLY A 411 56.71 -2.34 24.39
N GLU A 412 56.92 -2.45 23.08
CA GLU A 412 55.93 -2.04 22.07
C GLU A 412 54.61 -2.82 22.21
N LEU A 413 54.68 -4.14 22.39
CA LEU A 413 53.50 -4.98 22.65
C LEU A 413 52.76 -4.56 23.93
N ALA A 414 53.50 -4.22 25.01
CA ALA A 414 52.90 -3.67 26.22
C ALA A 414 52.25 -2.30 25.98
N GLY A 415 52.82 -1.46 25.12
CA GLY A 415 52.23 -0.18 24.74
C GLY A 415 50.93 -0.32 23.94
N ILE A 416 50.86 -1.30 23.03
CA ILE A 416 49.65 -1.63 22.27
C ILE A 416 48.57 -2.17 23.21
N ALA A 417 48.89 -3.22 23.98
CA ALA A 417 47.97 -3.81 24.94
C ALA A 417 47.48 -2.79 25.99
N GLY A 418 48.37 -1.89 26.42
CA GLY A 418 48.01 -0.81 27.34
C GLY A 418 47.06 0.22 26.72
N SER A 419 47.18 0.48 25.42
CA SER A 419 46.26 1.36 24.68
C SER A 419 44.90 0.71 24.49
N GLU A 420 44.85 -0.58 24.15
CA GLU A 420 43.60 -1.36 24.06
C GLU A 420 42.88 -1.43 25.41
N ALA A 421 43.61 -1.58 26.52
CA ALA A 421 43.04 -1.55 27.86
C ALA A 421 42.43 -0.19 28.21
N LEU A 422 43.07 0.92 27.82
CA LEU A 422 42.53 2.28 28.03
C LEU A 422 41.29 2.56 27.18
N GLU A 423 41.28 2.10 25.93
CA GLU A 423 40.10 2.20 25.07
C GLU A 423 38.93 1.36 25.62
N ALA A 424 39.21 0.13 26.06
CA ALA A 424 38.21 -0.71 26.69
C ALA A 424 37.70 -0.12 28.02
N ALA A 425 38.56 0.54 28.81
CA ALA A 425 38.18 1.24 30.03
C ALA A 425 37.16 2.36 29.77
N ALA A 426 37.30 3.09 28.65
CA ALA A 426 36.34 4.14 28.27
C ALA A 426 34.95 3.59 27.91
N GLY A 427 34.85 2.31 27.54
CA GLY A 427 33.59 1.63 27.22
C GLY A 427 32.87 1.02 28.42
N VAL A 428 33.46 1.04 29.62
CA VAL A 428 32.90 0.44 30.84
C VAL A 428 32.90 1.43 32.01
N THR A 429 32.27 1.09 33.14
CA THR A 429 32.23 1.94 34.34
C THR A 429 32.57 1.16 35.60
N GLY A 430 32.93 1.87 36.68
CA GLY A 430 33.22 1.24 37.98
C GLY A 430 34.56 0.49 38.02
N LYS A 431 34.60 -0.62 38.75
CA LYS A 431 35.86 -1.32 39.09
C LYS A 431 36.60 -1.85 37.87
N SER A 432 35.90 -2.31 36.84
CA SER A 432 36.54 -2.81 35.62
C SER A 432 37.17 -1.68 34.81
N ALA A 433 36.55 -0.50 34.77
CA ALA A 433 37.13 0.69 34.16
C ALA A 433 38.42 1.11 34.88
N GLU A 434 38.38 1.18 36.23
CA GLU A 434 39.55 1.51 37.05
C GLU A 434 40.68 0.49 36.89
N ALA A 435 40.35 -0.81 36.84
CA ALA A 435 41.33 -1.88 36.66
C ALA A 435 41.98 -1.82 35.27
N ALA A 436 41.18 -1.66 34.21
CA ALA A 436 41.65 -1.55 32.84
C ALA A 436 42.47 -0.27 32.64
N GLU A 437 42.06 0.86 33.22
CA GLU A 437 42.80 2.11 33.16
C GLU A 437 44.15 2.00 33.88
N LYS A 438 44.16 1.42 35.09
CA LYS A 438 45.40 1.20 35.85
C LYS A 438 46.35 0.27 35.10
N ALA A 439 45.87 -0.88 34.62
CA ALA A 439 46.67 -1.82 33.85
C ALA A 439 47.22 -1.17 32.56
N GLY A 440 46.38 -0.39 31.87
CA GLY A 440 46.77 0.31 30.65
C GLY A 440 47.85 1.37 30.86
N ARG A 441 47.73 2.19 31.92
CA ARG A 441 48.76 3.17 32.31
C ARG A 441 50.07 2.47 32.68
N GLU A 442 50.02 1.45 33.55
CA GLU A 442 51.21 0.71 33.95
C GLU A 442 51.91 0.00 32.78
N ALA A 443 51.14 -0.52 31.81
CA ALA A 443 51.67 -1.13 30.59
C ALA A 443 52.33 -0.10 29.65
N ARG A 444 51.80 1.14 29.57
CA ARG A 444 52.45 2.23 28.83
C ARG A 444 53.72 2.74 29.53
N ASP A 445 53.71 2.83 30.85
CA ASP A 445 54.88 3.26 31.63
C ASP A 445 56.04 2.26 31.49
N ILE A 446 55.74 0.95 31.52
CA ILE A 446 56.76 -0.08 31.28
C ILE A 446 57.23 -0.08 29.82
N ALA A 447 56.35 0.21 28.85
CA ALA A 447 56.72 0.33 27.44
C ALA A 447 57.72 1.49 27.22
N ALA A 448 57.46 2.65 27.82
CA ALA A 448 58.38 3.79 27.79
C ALA A 448 59.72 3.46 28.46
N THR A 449 59.68 2.74 29.58
CA THR A 449 60.89 2.26 30.29
C THR A 449 61.66 1.26 29.43
N ALA A 450 60.98 0.33 28.75
CA ALA A 450 61.59 -0.64 27.86
C ALA A 450 62.30 0.03 26.69
N ALA A 451 61.68 1.02 26.06
CA ALA A 451 62.28 1.78 24.96
C ALA A 451 63.57 2.49 25.42
N LYS A 452 63.53 3.13 26.61
CA LYS A 452 64.71 3.80 27.19
C LYS A 452 65.85 2.82 27.50
N ILE A 453 65.56 1.72 28.20
CA ILE A 453 66.56 0.72 28.57
C ILE A 453 67.12 0.01 27.35
N ALA A 454 66.29 -0.29 26.35
CA ALA A 454 66.74 -0.86 25.10
C ALA A 454 67.74 0.07 24.39
N GLY A 455 67.46 1.37 24.34
CA GLY A 455 68.41 2.38 23.83
C GLY A 455 69.74 2.37 24.59
N GLU A 456 69.69 2.49 25.93
CA GLU A 456 70.89 2.47 26.77
C GLU A 456 71.70 1.17 26.66
N SER A 457 71.02 0.03 26.51
CA SER A 457 71.65 -1.30 26.37
C SER A 457 72.26 -1.48 24.98
N ALA A 458 71.61 -0.98 23.93
CA ALA A 458 72.15 -0.96 22.57
C ALA A 458 73.41 -0.09 22.49
N ASP A 459 73.40 1.10 23.11
CA ASP A 459 74.57 1.99 23.16
C ASP A 459 75.76 1.32 23.88
N LYS A 460 75.49 0.59 24.97
CA LYS A 460 76.53 -0.17 25.69
C LYS A 460 77.05 -1.35 24.86
N ALA A 461 76.18 -2.04 24.15
CA ALA A 461 76.57 -3.12 23.25
C ALA A 461 77.46 -2.58 22.12
N GLU A 462 77.11 -1.47 21.49
CA GLU A 462 77.91 -0.83 20.42
C GLU A 462 79.30 -0.44 20.93
N LYS A 463 79.39 0.20 22.11
CA LYS A 463 80.68 0.53 22.73
C LYS A 463 81.53 -0.70 23.07
N ALA A 464 80.89 -1.80 23.48
CA ALA A 464 81.58 -3.06 23.74
C ALA A 464 82.07 -3.74 22.46
N ASP A 465 81.31 -3.66 21.37
CA ASP A 465 81.72 -4.17 20.05
C ASP A 465 82.93 -3.39 19.51
N LEU A 466 82.88 -2.06 19.56
CA LEU A 466 83.99 -1.18 19.19
C LEU A 466 85.26 -1.45 20.00
N ALA A 467 85.13 -1.61 21.33
CA ALA A 467 86.26 -1.98 22.17
C ALA A 467 86.81 -3.38 21.85
N GLY A 468 85.94 -4.30 21.43
CA GLY A 468 86.34 -5.60 20.94
C GLY A 468 87.17 -5.51 19.65
N ASP A 469 86.77 -4.64 18.73
CA ASP A 469 87.55 -4.32 17.52
C ASP A 469 88.90 -3.67 17.83
N GLU A 470 88.93 -2.70 18.75
CA GLU A 470 90.19 -2.08 19.20
C GLU A 470 91.14 -3.11 19.81
N ALA A 471 90.64 -4.03 20.65
CA ALA A 471 91.45 -5.08 21.26
C ALA A 471 91.99 -6.08 20.23
N MET A 472 91.17 -6.49 19.26
CA MET A 472 91.63 -7.35 18.16
C MET A 472 92.63 -6.64 17.25
N ALA A 473 92.45 -5.34 16.99
CA ALA A 473 93.42 -4.55 16.23
C ALA A 473 94.76 -4.43 16.98
N ALA A 474 94.73 -4.16 18.29
CA ALA A 474 95.92 -4.15 19.14
C ALA A 474 96.61 -5.52 19.18
N ALA A 475 95.84 -6.61 19.24
CA ALA A 475 96.36 -7.97 19.15
C ALA A 475 97.11 -8.22 17.83
N ILE A 476 96.52 -7.84 16.70
CA ILE A 476 97.15 -7.97 15.38
C ILE A 476 98.42 -7.12 15.31
N ALA A 477 98.38 -5.89 15.81
CA ALA A 477 99.54 -4.99 15.83
C ALA A 477 100.69 -5.54 16.70
N ALA A 478 100.39 -6.03 17.90
CA ALA A 478 101.37 -6.63 18.81
C ALA A 478 101.98 -7.93 18.23
N ALA A 479 101.14 -8.80 17.64
CA ALA A 479 101.60 -9.99 16.95
C ALA A 479 102.48 -9.64 15.74
N GLY A 480 102.10 -8.61 14.97
CA GLY A 480 102.88 -8.08 13.85
C GLY A 480 104.23 -7.51 14.31
N ALA A 481 104.26 -6.72 15.38
CA ALA A 481 105.49 -6.16 15.95
C ALA A 481 106.45 -7.25 16.42
N GLN A 482 105.95 -8.31 17.07
CA GLN A 482 106.80 -9.44 17.44
C GLN A 482 107.26 -10.26 16.23
N ALA A 483 106.42 -10.43 15.21
CA ALA A 483 106.82 -11.10 13.97
C ALA A 483 107.94 -10.33 13.27
N ILE A 484 107.85 -8.99 13.21
CA ILE A 484 108.89 -8.12 12.69
C ILE A 484 110.17 -8.23 13.54
N ALA A 485 110.07 -8.15 14.87
CA ALA A 485 111.23 -8.31 15.76
C ALA A 485 111.94 -9.66 15.58
N LYS A 486 111.19 -10.76 15.47
CA LYS A 486 111.73 -12.09 15.17
C LYS A 486 112.32 -12.18 13.76
N ALA A 487 111.72 -11.51 12.78
CA ALA A 487 112.25 -11.43 11.42
C ALA A 487 113.57 -10.63 11.40
N GLU A 488 113.67 -9.53 12.14
CA GLU A 488 114.92 -8.77 12.30
C GLU A 488 115.99 -9.57 13.05
N GLU A 489 115.64 -10.31 14.10
CA GLU A 489 116.55 -11.23 14.78
C GLU A 489 117.03 -12.34 13.84
N ALA A 490 116.12 -12.93 13.07
CA ALA A 490 116.45 -13.94 12.06
C ALA A 490 117.32 -13.35 10.94
N GLU A 491 117.06 -12.11 10.51
CA GLU A 491 117.88 -11.41 9.53
C GLU A 491 119.26 -11.07 10.09
N ARG A 492 119.37 -10.60 11.34
CA ARG A 492 120.66 -10.37 12.01
C ARG A 492 121.43 -11.68 12.19
N ALA A 493 120.75 -12.76 12.59
CA ALA A 493 121.34 -14.09 12.68
C ALA A 493 121.79 -14.61 11.30
N ALA A 494 121.00 -14.39 10.25
CA ALA A 494 121.34 -14.73 8.87
C ALA A 494 122.50 -13.89 8.35
N ARG A 495 122.56 -12.58 8.62
CA ARG A 495 123.68 -11.70 8.29
C ARG A 495 124.95 -12.09 9.03
N LEU A 496 124.86 -12.44 10.32
CA LEU A 496 125.99 -12.97 11.10
C LEU A 496 126.47 -14.32 10.56
N ALA A 497 125.55 -15.22 10.19
CA ALA A 497 125.87 -16.49 9.57
C ALA A 497 126.51 -16.30 8.17
N ALA A 498 125.99 -15.35 7.38
CA ALA A 498 126.55 -14.98 6.08
C ALA A 498 127.94 -14.35 6.22
N ALA A 499 128.15 -13.45 7.19
CA ALA A 499 129.46 -12.87 7.47
C ALA A 499 130.49 -13.93 7.91
N ARG A 500 130.09 -14.87 8.78
CA ARG A 500 130.95 -16.02 9.15
C ARG A 500 131.24 -16.94 7.97
N ALA A 501 130.27 -17.14 7.08
CA ALA A 501 130.47 -17.90 5.85
C ALA A 501 131.42 -17.19 4.88
N GLU A 502 131.33 -15.86 4.76
CA GLU A 502 132.22 -15.05 3.93
C GLU A 502 133.65 -15.02 4.51
N GLU A 503 133.80 -14.93 5.83
CA GLU A 503 135.10 -14.99 6.52
C GLU A 503 135.75 -16.38 6.35
N MET A 504 134.99 -17.47 6.50
CA MET A 504 135.45 -18.82 6.18
C MET A 504 135.81 -18.99 4.70
N ALA A 505 135.05 -18.37 3.79
CA ALA A 505 135.32 -18.42 2.35
C ALA A 505 136.59 -17.64 2.00
N ARG A 506 136.83 -16.47 2.60
CA ARG A 506 138.07 -15.70 2.44
C ARG A 506 139.28 -16.43 3.03
N ALA A 507 139.15 -16.99 4.22
CA ALA A 507 140.21 -17.79 4.82
C ALA A 507 140.61 -18.97 3.92
N LYS A 508 139.63 -19.71 3.36
CA LYS A 508 139.90 -20.79 2.40
C LYS A 508 140.43 -20.29 1.05
N ALA A 509 139.99 -19.14 0.58
CA ALA A 509 140.50 -18.54 -0.65
C ALA A 509 141.97 -18.09 -0.49
N GLU A 510 142.34 -17.52 0.66
CA GLU A 510 143.74 -17.19 0.99
C GLU A 510 144.60 -18.44 1.18
N GLU A 511 144.06 -19.51 1.78
CA GLU A 511 144.74 -20.80 1.89
C GLU A 511 144.98 -21.41 0.50
N ALA A 512 144.00 -21.33 -0.40
CA ALA A 512 144.12 -21.77 -1.79
C ALA A 512 145.09 -20.88 -2.58
N GLN A 513 145.12 -19.56 -2.33
CA GLN A 513 146.07 -18.65 -2.97
C GLN A 513 147.50 -18.89 -2.50
N ARG A 514 147.72 -19.14 -1.20
CA ARG A 514 149.04 -19.53 -0.68
C ARG A 514 149.49 -20.86 -1.27
N ALA A 515 148.61 -21.85 -1.33
CA ALA A 515 148.91 -23.13 -1.96
C ALA A 515 149.23 -22.97 -3.46
N ALA A 516 148.53 -22.09 -4.17
CA ALA A 516 148.80 -21.78 -5.58
C ALA A 516 150.11 -21.02 -5.78
N GLN A 517 150.46 -20.09 -4.87
CA GLN A 517 151.73 -19.38 -4.90
C GLN A 517 152.91 -20.29 -4.55
N GLU A 518 152.75 -21.21 -3.61
CA GLU A 518 153.76 -22.24 -3.32
C GLU A 518 153.95 -23.21 -4.49
N ALA A 519 152.85 -23.60 -5.15
CA ALA A 519 152.90 -24.43 -6.35
C ALA A 519 153.58 -23.70 -7.52
N ALA A 520 153.31 -22.41 -7.70
CA ALA A 520 153.96 -21.58 -8.71
C ALA A 520 155.45 -21.38 -8.43
N ALA A 521 155.83 -21.13 -7.17
CA ALA A 521 157.23 -21.01 -6.77
C ALA A 521 158.02 -22.31 -6.99
N ARG A 522 157.41 -23.48 -6.68
CA ARG A 522 158.01 -24.79 -6.98
C ARG A 522 158.14 -25.05 -8.48
N ALA A 523 157.16 -24.63 -9.28
CA ALA A 523 157.24 -24.75 -10.74
C ALA A 523 158.37 -23.86 -11.32
N GLU A 524 158.59 -22.68 -10.77
CA GLU A 524 159.69 -21.78 -11.15
C GLU A 524 161.07 -22.34 -10.76
N GLU A 525 161.17 -23.00 -9.60
CA GLU A 525 162.40 -23.67 -9.16
C GLU A 525 162.74 -24.90 -10.02
N ILE A 526 161.72 -25.66 -10.44
CA ILE A 526 161.86 -26.78 -11.39
C ILE A 526 162.26 -26.26 -12.78
N ALA A 527 161.72 -25.13 -13.23
CA ALA A 527 162.09 -24.51 -14.50
C ALA A 527 163.56 -24.03 -14.49
N ARG A 528 164.02 -23.40 -13.40
CA ARG A 528 165.41 -22.94 -13.27
C ARG A 528 166.41 -24.09 -13.20
N THR A 529 166.07 -25.18 -12.54
CA THR A 529 166.93 -26.38 -12.48
C THR A 529 166.98 -27.12 -13.82
N ALA A 530 165.88 -27.15 -14.58
CA ALA A 530 165.88 -27.67 -15.95
C ALA A 530 166.70 -26.81 -16.91
N GLN A 531 166.65 -25.48 -16.77
CA GLN A 531 167.39 -24.55 -17.61
C GLN A 531 168.92 -24.60 -17.32
N ALA A 532 169.31 -24.69 -16.05
CA ALA A 532 170.71 -24.89 -15.66
C ALA A 532 171.26 -26.26 -16.13
N ALA A 533 170.43 -27.31 -16.17
CA ALA A 533 170.82 -28.61 -16.71
C ALA A 533 170.99 -28.58 -18.25
N ALA A 534 170.17 -27.79 -18.96
CA ALA A 534 170.27 -27.59 -20.40
C ALA A 534 171.54 -26.81 -20.78
N ASP A 535 171.90 -25.78 -20.03
CA ASP A 535 173.11 -24.98 -20.26
C ASP A 535 174.39 -25.80 -19.97
N ALA A 536 174.38 -26.68 -18.97
CA ALA A 536 175.47 -27.62 -18.69
C ALA A 536 175.63 -28.71 -19.77
N ALA A 537 174.54 -29.07 -20.46
CA ALA A 537 174.58 -30.02 -21.57
C ALA A 537 175.14 -29.39 -22.86
N LEU A 538 174.86 -28.11 -23.10
CA LEU A 538 175.40 -27.35 -24.24
C LEU A 538 176.90 -27.06 -24.08
N ALA A 539 177.37 -26.75 -22.87
CA ALA A 539 178.80 -26.56 -22.61
C ALA A 539 179.65 -27.84 -22.85
N LYS A 540 179.09 -29.03 -22.59
CA LYS A 540 179.75 -30.32 -22.89
C LYS A 540 179.71 -30.71 -24.37
N ALA A 541 178.80 -30.13 -25.15
CA ALA A 541 178.71 -30.36 -26.59
C ALA A 541 179.75 -29.52 -27.38
N GLU A 542 180.14 -28.35 -26.89
CA GLU A 542 181.13 -27.48 -27.53
C GLU A 542 182.59 -27.99 -27.39
N GLU A 543 182.97 -28.60 -26.27
CA GLU A 543 184.31 -29.23 -26.12
C GLU A 543 184.49 -30.50 -26.97
N ALA A 544 183.40 -31.21 -27.31
CA ALA A 544 183.43 -32.42 -28.13
C ALA A 544 183.51 -32.13 -29.65
N LEU A 545 183.07 -30.94 -30.09
CA LEU A 545 183.06 -30.53 -31.50
C LEU A 545 184.40 -29.93 -31.97
N VAL A 546 185.19 -29.28 -31.09
CA VAL A 546 186.50 -28.70 -31.46
C VAL A 546 187.60 -29.76 -31.64
N LYS A 547 187.51 -30.92 -30.96
CA LYS A 547 188.46 -32.04 -31.14
C LYS A 547 188.25 -32.87 -32.41
N LYS A 548 187.08 -32.79 -33.05
CA LYS A 548 186.73 -33.63 -34.23
C LYS A 548 186.91 -32.92 -35.57
N ILE A 549 187.03 -31.58 -35.57
CA ILE A 549 187.17 -30.75 -36.77
C ILE A 549 188.63 -30.48 -37.18
N VAL A 550 189.62 -30.55 -36.27
CA VAL A 550 191.05 -30.35 -36.62
C VAL A 550 191.74 -31.61 -37.17
N ARG A 551 191.19 -32.83 -37.01
CA ARG A 551 191.85 -34.08 -37.44
C ARG A 551 191.37 -34.66 -38.78
N LYS A 552 190.39 -34.04 -39.44
CA LYS A 552 189.79 -34.55 -40.70
C LYS A 552 190.01 -33.66 -41.93
N LEU A 553 191.02 -32.79 -41.88
CA LEU A 553 191.45 -31.92 -42.98
C LEU A 553 192.77 -32.38 -43.68
N THR A 554 193.24 -33.61 -43.47
CA THR A 554 194.52 -34.10 -44.06
C THR A 554 194.55 -35.60 -44.35
N GLN A 555 193.56 -36.14 -45.08
CA GLN A 555 193.83 -37.32 -45.92
C GLN A 555 192.77 -37.48 -47.00
N SER A 556 192.78 -36.46 -47.83
CA SER A 556 192.15 -36.39 -49.13
C SER A 556 193.24 -36.08 -50.17
N GLU A 557 193.87 -37.15 -50.67
CA GLU A 557 194.18 -37.31 -52.10
C GLU A 557 192.87 -37.50 -52.93
N TRP A 558 191.69 -37.35 -52.31
CA TRP A 558 190.38 -37.33 -52.96
C TRP A 558 190.16 -36.10 -53.88
N VAL A 559 191.19 -35.26 -54.02
CA VAL A 559 191.50 -34.42 -55.21
C VAL A 559 191.38 -35.22 -56.52
N ILE A 560 191.51 -36.55 -56.50
CA ILE A 560 191.25 -37.41 -57.67
C ILE A 560 189.75 -37.44 -58.07
N TYR A 561 188.80 -37.35 -57.14
CA TYR A 561 187.36 -37.34 -57.47
C TYR A 561 186.83 -35.97 -57.90
N GLY A 562 187.45 -34.88 -57.44
CA GLY A 562 187.18 -33.53 -57.93
C GLY A 562 187.52 -33.35 -59.42
N ILE A 563 188.43 -34.16 -59.96
CA ILE A 563 188.92 -33.99 -61.34
C ILE A 563 188.22 -34.95 -62.32
N ILE A 564 187.80 -36.13 -61.86
CA ILE A 564 187.22 -37.17 -62.74
C ILE A 564 185.94 -36.77 -63.45
N VAL A 565 185.03 -35.98 -62.90
CA VAL A 565 183.82 -35.62 -63.68
C VAL A 565 183.41 -34.14 -63.58
N ILE A 566 184.36 -33.32 -63.14
CA ILE A 566 184.69 -32.18 -64.00
C ILE A 566 185.02 -32.67 -65.44
N LEU A 567 185.60 -33.87 -65.59
CA LEU A 567 185.78 -34.71 -66.80
C LEU A 567 184.65 -35.74 -67.07
N ALA A 568 183.41 -35.35 -67.06
CA ALA A 568 183.03 -34.35 -68.02
C ALA A 568 181.63 -33.91 -67.69
N VAL A 569 181.55 -32.88 -66.81
CA VAL A 569 180.77 -31.61 -66.98
C VAL A 569 180.10 -31.54 -68.34
N VAL A 570 181.01 -31.72 -69.25
CA VAL A 570 180.96 -31.46 -70.63
C VAL A 570 180.26 -32.59 -71.37
N PHE A 571 180.24 -33.85 -70.92
CA PHE A 571 179.45 -34.83 -71.66
C PHE A 571 177.93 -34.66 -71.48
N GLY A 572 177.48 -33.75 -70.59
CA GLY A 572 176.08 -33.36 -70.44
C GLY A 572 175.73 -31.92 -70.85
N SER A 573 176.71 -31.03 -71.09
CA SER A 573 176.48 -30.00 -72.11
C SER A 573 176.38 -30.63 -73.51
N VAL A 574 176.98 -31.81 -73.68
CA VAL A 574 177.19 -32.47 -74.98
C VAL A 574 175.96 -32.86 -75.77
N LEU A 575 174.74 -32.86 -75.23
CA LEU A 575 173.58 -33.16 -76.08
C LEU A 575 172.51 -32.08 -76.08
N LEU A 576 172.29 -31.37 -74.98
CA LEU A 576 171.15 -30.46 -74.89
C LEU A 576 171.48 -28.96 -75.11
N ALA A 577 172.74 -28.62 -75.38
CA ALA A 577 173.12 -27.33 -75.97
C ALA A 577 174.16 -27.47 -77.11
N VAL A 578 174.30 -28.69 -77.67
CA VAL A 578 174.53 -28.91 -79.12
C VAL A 578 173.18 -28.91 -79.89
N ALA A 579 172.03 -28.91 -79.21
CA ALA A 579 170.69 -29.04 -79.83
C ALA A 579 169.71 -27.87 -79.56
N VAL A 580 169.95 -27.05 -78.52
CA VAL A 580 169.44 -25.65 -78.41
C VAL A 580 170.45 -24.65 -79.01
N VAL A 581 171.53 -25.19 -79.58
CA VAL A 581 172.24 -24.61 -80.74
C VAL A 581 171.20 -24.17 -81.77
N GLY A 582 171.25 -22.89 -82.14
CA GLY A 582 170.45 -22.36 -83.23
C GLY A 582 169.16 -21.68 -82.78
N GLY A 583 169.29 -20.49 -82.20
CA GLY A 583 168.20 -19.51 -82.03
C GLY A 583 167.57 -19.55 -80.64
N LEU A 584 167.88 -18.65 -79.71
CA LEU A 584 168.50 -17.32 -79.81
C LEU A 584 169.27 -17.01 -78.52
#